data_AF-A0A2E9W8R6-F1
#
_entry.id   AF-A0A2E9W8R6-F1
#
_cell.length_a   1.000
_cell.length_b   1.000
_cell.length_c   1.000
_cell.angle_alpha   90.00
_cell.angle_beta   90.00
_cell.angle_gamma   90.00
#
_symmetry.space_group_name_H-M   'P 1'
#
loop_
_entity.id
_entity.type
_entity.pdbx_description
1 polymer ?
#
loop_
_entity_poly.entity_id
_entity_poly.type
_entity_poly.pdbx_seq_one_letter_code
_entity_poly.pdbx_strand_id
1 'polypeptide(L)'
;MSKKKDITDTNAGSRADQVSGDVAAKNAIKKRQNITPMGSSERRNGLRNVAPLVGNLTRPLVRKRGFFQTEIILHWAEIVGRDLEKFTMPVKYIQPRGENAGGGTLVIRVSGPVAIELQHRMPQIIDRVNTYFGYRAVERIKMMQGDISRPERTVHTPTSVPEGNIARASEINIAKIEDPHLREVLTRLGRHIAGATGGLRPKDGKK
;
A
#
# COMPACT_ATOMS: atom_id res chain seq x y z
N MET A 1 45.51 10.29 71.08
CA MET A 1 45.98 8.96 70.59
C MET A 1 44.82 7.97 70.68
N SER A 2 44.57 7.23 69.59
CA SER A 2 43.88 5.93 69.44
C SER A 2 42.64 5.59 70.31
N LYS A 3 41.46 5.22 69.80
CA LYS A 3 41.03 4.15 68.84
C LYS A 3 40.06 3.24 69.62
N LYS A 4 38.81 3.05 69.21
CA LYS A 4 38.22 1.82 68.62
C LYS A 4 36.68 1.95 68.77
N LYS A 5 35.88 1.74 67.70
CA LYS A 5 35.30 0.44 67.25
C LYS A 5 34.41 -0.18 68.34
N ASP A 6 33.21 -0.71 68.12
CA ASP A 6 32.30 -0.91 66.99
C ASP A 6 31.10 -1.72 67.58
N ILE A 7 30.07 -2.02 66.78
CA ILE A 7 29.13 -3.17 66.93
C ILE A 7 27.86 -2.99 67.81
N THR A 8 26.76 -2.78 67.07
CA THR A 8 25.42 -3.41 67.08
C THR A 8 25.05 -4.42 68.19
N ASP A 9 23.80 -4.37 68.71
CA ASP A 9 22.76 -5.38 68.41
C ASP A 9 21.39 -5.13 69.12
N THR A 10 20.34 -5.80 68.60
CA THR A 10 19.15 -6.34 69.30
C THR A 10 17.90 -5.46 69.57
N ASN A 11 16.98 -5.51 68.61
CA ASN A 11 15.63 -6.12 68.62
C ASN A 11 14.79 -6.27 69.93
N ALA A 12 13.47 -6.14 69.72
CA ALA A 12 12.34 -6.75 70.43
C ALA A 12 11.52 -5.89 71.43
N GLY A 13 10.26 -5.64 71.05
CA GLY A 13 9.21 -5.09 71.92
C GLY A 13 7.92 -4.77 71.17
N SER A 14 7.20 -5.79 70.70
CA SER A 14 5.84 -5.68 70.11
C SER A 14 4.73 -5.70 71.18
N ARG A 15 3.72 -4.85 70.97
CA ARG A 15 2.27 -4.88 71.38
C ARG A 15 1.86 -3.49 71.92
N ALA A 16 0.72 -2.88 71.62
CA ALA A 16 -0.54 -3.27 70.96
C ALA A 16 -1.14 -1.96 70.38
N ASP A 17 -1.64 -1.97 69.14
CA ASP A 17 -3.07 -2.03 68.81
C ASP A 17 -3.84 -0.72 69.12
N GLN A 18 -4.29 -0.01 68.06
CA GLN A 18 -5.60 0.67 67.92
C GLN A 18 -5.79 1.19 66.47
N VAL A 19 -6.41 0.34 65.65
CA VAL A 19 -7.46 0.57 64.63
C VAL A 19 -7.85 2.06 64.40
N SER A 20 -7.48 2.70 63.28
CA SER A 20 -8.22 2.80 62.00
C SER A 20 -9.67 3.32 62.09
N GLY A 21 -9.85 4.62 61.82
CA GLY A 21 -11.14 5.25 61.56
C GLY A 21 -10.99 6.63 60.92
N ASP A 22 -11.59 6.79 59.73
CA ASP A 22 -12.07 8.05 59.16
C ASP A 22 -11.08 9.14 58.71
N VAL A 23 -10.41 8.93 57.56
CA VAL A 23 -10.00 10.03 56.68
C VAL A 23 -10.20 9.64 55.21
N ALA A 24 -11.45 9.58 54.75
CA ALA A 24 -11.74 9.55 53.32
C ALA A 24 -13.09 10.23 53.00
N ALA A 25 -13.07 11.08 51.99
CA ALA A 25 -14.22 11.60 51.25
C ALA A 25 -15.09 12.69 51.90
N LYS A 26 -14.50 13.86 52.14
CA LYS A 26 -15.20 15.14 51.97
C LYS A 26 -14.65 15.88 50.75
N ASN A 27 -15.28 15.71 49.59
CA ASN A 27 -15.44 16.73 48.55
C ASN A 27 -16.20 16.15 47.34
N ALA A 28 -17.52 16.06 47.47
CA ALA A 28 -18.44 15.72 46.40
C ALA A 28 -19.26 16.95 46.01
N ILE A 29 -18.68 17.88 45.23
CA ILE A 29 -19.45 18.93 44.55
C ILE A 29 -18.90 19.16 43.14
N LYS A 30 -19.64 18.60 42.16
CA LYS A 30 -19.84 19.08 40.77
C LYS A 30 -18.61 19.65 40.04
N LYS A 31 -17.94 18.80 39.25
CA LYS A 31 -17.26 19.24 38.02
C LYS A 31 -18.05 18.69 36.84
N ARG A 32 -18.88 19.55 36.25
CA ARG A 32 -19.60 19.28 35.00
C ARG A 32 -18.57 18.82 33.97
N GLN A 33 -18.87 17.73 33.28
CA GLN A 33 -18.17 17.34 32.06
C GLN A 33 -18.36 18.47 31.05
N ASN A 34 -17.38 19.35 30.94
CA ASN A 34 -17.28 20.24 29.79
C ASN A 34 -16.97 19.36 28.59
N ILE A 35 -18.00 19.12 27.78
CA ILE A 35 -17.81 18.72 26.39
C ILE A 35 -17.01 19.87 25.78
N THR A 36 -15.71 19.66 25.55
CA THR A 36 -14.90 20.60 24.78
C THR A 36 -15.62 20.79 23.45
N PRO A 37 -16.11 22.00 23.12
CA PRO A 37 -16.73 22.21 21.82
C PRO A 37 -15.67 21.88 20.77
N MET A 38 -16.06 21.12 19.74
CA MET A 38 -15.25 20.93 18.54
C MET A 38 -14.66 22.29 18.18
N GLY A 39 -13.33 22.29 18.04
CA GLY A 39 -12.49 23.47 18.02
C GLY A 39 -13.13 24.63 17.27
N SER A 40 -13.03 25.80 17.88
CA SER A 40 -13.26 27.09 17.23
C SER A 40 -12.78 27.00 15.79
N SER A 41 -13.73 27.12 14.85
CA SER A 41 -13.41 27.41 13.46
C SER A 41 -12.89 28.85 13.42
N GLU A 42 -11.69 29.05 13.96
CA GLU A 42 -10.85 30.14 13.53
C GLU A 42 -10.58 29.89 12.05
N ARG A 43 -11.36 30.56 11.20
CA ARG A 43 -10.95 30.84 9.84
C ARG A 43 -9.70 31.71 9.93
N ARG A 44 -8.56 31.04 10.12
CA ARG A 44 -7.24 31.65 10.00
C ARG A 44 -7.04 31.92 8.51
N ASN A 45 -7.47 33.11 8.08
CA ASN A 45 -7.18 33.64 6.75
C ASN A 45 -5.69 33.99 6.70
N GLY A 46 -4.89 33.06 6.19
CA GLY A 46 -3.46 33.22 5.95
C GLY A 46 -2.94 32.07 5.11
N LEU A 47 -1.77 32.24 4.48
CA LEU A 47 -1.12 31.15 3.74
C LEU A 47 -0.85 29.98 4.70
N ARG A 48 -1.54 28.87 4.50
CA ARG A 48 -1.31 27.63 5.24
C ARG A 48 -0.22 26.83 4.55
N ASN A 49 0.66 26.24 5.34
CA ASN A 49 1.51 25.15 4.86
C ASN A 49 0.59 24.00 4.40
N VAL A 50 0.76 23.58 3.15
CA VAL A 50 -0.02 22.50 2.53
C VAL A 50 0.38 21.12 3.04
N ALA A 51 1.62 20.94 3.54
CA ALA A 51 2.13 19.66 4.03
C ALA A 51 1.25 18.99 5.12
N PRO A 52 0.78 19.69 6.18
CA PRO A 52 -0.11 19.08 7.17
C PRO A 52 -1.50 18.75 6.63
N LEU A 53 -1.95 19.42 5.56
CA LEU A 53 -3.24 19.14 4.93
C LEU A 53 -3.15 17.88 4.05
N VAL A 54 -2.05 17.72 3.31
CA VAL A 54 -1.78 16.55 2.48
C VAL A 54 -1.75 15.29 3.32
N GLY A 55 -1.04 15.29 4.47
CA GLY A 55 -0.96 14.12 5.35
C GLY A 55 -2.32 13.61 5.83
N ASN A 56 -3.27 14.50 6.11
CA ASN A 56 -4.63 14.13 6.51
C ASN A 56 -5.46 13.54 5.36
N LEU A 57 -5.23 14.02 4.13
CA LEU A 57 -5.92 13.55 2.93
C LEU A 57 -5.32 12.24 2.39
N THR A 58 -4.01 12.06 2.48
CA THR A 58 -3.28 10.89 1.96
C THR A 58 -3.22 9.74 2.95
N ARG A 59 -3.29 9.98 4.27
CA ARG A 59 -3.37 8.94 5.31
C ARG A 59 -4.34 7.79 4.96
N PRO A 60 -5.60 8.02 4.55
CA PRO A 60 -6.52 6.94 4.18
C PRO A 60 -6.11 6.17 2.91
N LEU A 61 -5.42 6.82 1.97
CA LEU A 61 -4.92 6.21 0.74
C LEU A 61 -3.63 5.40 0.98
N VAL A 62 -2.70 5.93 1.78
CA VAL A 62 -1.47 5.24 2.22
C VAL A 62 -1.79 4.07 3.15
N ARG A 63 -2.87 4.16 3.93
CA ARG A 63 -3.35 3.05 4.78
C ARG A 63 -3.86 1.85 3.97
N LYS A 64 -4.17 2.02 2.68
CA LYS A 64 -4.38 0.87 1.79
C LYS A 64 -3.03 0.18 1.60
N ARG A 65 -2.89 -0.94 2.28
CA ARG A 65 -1.78 -1.94 2.32
C ARG A 65 -1.03 -2.20 0.99
N GLY A 66 -1.58 -1.78 -0.16
CA GLY A 66 -1.04 -2.04 -1.50
C GLY A 66 -0.34 -0.87 -2.19
N PHE A 67 -0.52 0.40 -1.79
CA PHE A 67 -0.01 1.53 -2.60
C PHE A 67 1.52 1.53 -2.71
N PHE A 68 2.22 1.48 -1.57
CA PHE A 68 3.69 1.43 -1.56
C PHE A 68 4.24 0.21 -2.32
N GLN A 69 3.64 -0.97 -2.12
CA GLN A 69 4.09 -2.20 -2.74
C GLN A 69 3.88 -2.19 -4.26
N THR A 70 2.76 -1.66 -4.75
CA THR A 70 2.53 -1.54 -6.19
C THR A 70 3.46 -0.52 -6.81
N GLU A 71 3.62 0.65 -6.18
CA GLU A 71 4.45 1.73 -6.71
C GLU A 71 5.91 1.34 -6.81
N ILE A 72 6.45 0.67 -5.78
CA ILE A 72 7.85 0.23 -5.80
C ILE A 72 8.10 -0.85 -6.85
N ILE A 73 7.12 -1.71 -7.15
CA ILE A 73 7.25 -2.72 -8.20
C ILE A 73 7.24 -2.05 -9.58
N LEU A 74 6.38 -1.06 -9.79
CA LEU A 74 6.25 -0.35 -11.06
C LEU A 74 7.48 0.50 -11.38
N HIS A 75 8.00 1.22 -10.37
CA HIS A 75 9.08 2.19 -10.52
C HIS A 75 10.44 1.67 -10.02
N TRP A 76 10.58 0.35 -9.82
CA TRP A 76 11.83 -0.22 -9.31
C TRP A 76 13.04 0.19 -10.15
N ALA A 77 12.90 0.13 -11.48
CA ALA A 77 13.93 0.51 -12.45
C ALA A 77 14.45 1.93 -12.25
N GLU A 78 13.55 2.86 -11.95
CA GLU A 78 13.85 4.27 -11.73
C GLU A 78 14.56 4.50 -10.39
N ILE A 79 14.15 3.76 -9.36
CA ILE A 79 14.68 3.90 -8.00
C ILE A 79 16.09 3.30 -7.89
N VAL A 80 16.31 2.08 -8.37
CA VAL A 80 17.63 1.41 -8.24
C VAL A 80 18.56 1.68 -9.42
N GLY A 81 18.02 2.02 -10.59
CA GLY A 81 18.76 2.19 -11.83
C GLY A 81 18.85 0.92 -12.66
N ARG A 82 19.22 1.09 -13.94
CA ARG A 82 19.24 0.03 -14.97
C ARG A 82 20.21 -1.11 -14.69
N ASP A 83 21.28 -0.87 -13.94
CA ASP A 83 22.30 -1.88 -13.63
C ASP A 83 21.78 -2.93 -12.66
N LEU A 84 21.07 -2.50 -11.62
CA LEU A 84 20.54 -3.39 -10.57
C LEU A 84 19.16 -3.95 -10.89
N GLU A 85 18.36 -3.26 -11.71
CA GLU A 85 17.01 -3.70 -12.08
C GLU A 85 16.98 -5.11 -12.68
N LYS A 86 17.99 -5.44 -13.50
CA LYS A 86 18.08 -6.75 -14.19
C LYS A 86 18.27 -7.92 -13.21
N PHE A 87 18.85 -7.64 -12.05
CA PHE A 87 19.28 -8.66 -11.08
C PHE A 87 18.58 -8.52 -9.73
N THR A 88 17.61 -7.61 -9.61
CA THR A 88 16.85 -7.40 -8.37
C THR A 88 15.39 -7.13 -8.64
N MET A 89 14.52 -7.63 -7.78
CA MET A 89 13.08 -7.35 -7.84
C MET A 89 12.49 -7.22 -6.43
N PRO A 90 11.63 -6.22 -6.17
CA PRO A 90 10.90 -6.15 -4.92
C PRO A 90 9.82 -7.24 -4.89
N VAL A 91 9.80 -8.05 -3.82
CA VAL A 91 8.86 -9.17 -3.66
C VAL A 91 7.68 -8.77 -2.80
N LYS A 92 7.98 -8.21 -1.62
CA LYS A 92 6.97 -7.81 -0.65
C LYS A 92 7.50 -6.70 0.23
N TYR A 93 6.57 -5.91 0.75
CA TYR A 93 6.86 -4.91 1.76
C TYR A 93 6.20 -5.31 3.08
N ILE A 94 6.99 -5.34 4.15
CA ILE A 94 6.52 -5.63 5.51
C ILE A 94 6.40 -4.28 6.22
N GLN A 95 5.15 -3.86 6.43
CA GLN A 95 4.81 -2.65 7.16
C GLN A 95 5.41 -2.69 8.59
N PRO A 96 5.91 -1.56 9.11
CA PRO A 96 6.35 -1.49 10.50
C PRO A 96 5.15 -1.72 11.44
N ARG A 97 5.41 -2.41 12.56
CA ARG A 97 4.37 -2.73 13.56
C ARG A 97 4.26 -1.63 14.61
N GLY A 98 3.16 -0.89 14.59
CA GLY A 98 2.84 0.15 15.58
C GLY A 98 2.59 1.51 14.95
N GLU A 99 1.84 2.38 15.65
CA GLU A 99 1.44 3.71 15.15
C GLU A 99 2.61 4.70 15.03
N ASN A 100 3.66 4.50 15.84
CA ASN A 100 4.91 5.26 15.80
C ASN A 100 6.09 4.46 15.23
N ALA A 101 5.81 3.32 14.60
CA ALA A 101 6.87 2.47 14.07
C ALA A 101 7.37 3.07 12.76
N GLY A 102 8.68 3.37 12.69
CA GLY A 102 9.32 4.15 11.62
C GLY A 102 9.18 3.58 10.21
N GLY A 103 10.27 3.08 9.62
CA GLY A 103 10.25 2.54 8.27
C GLY A 103 9.96 1.04 8.26
N GLY A 104 9.38 0.52 7.18
CA GLY A 104 9.15 -0.91 7.02
C GLY A 104 10.37 -1.69 6.56
N THR A 105 10.17 -3.00 6.38
CA THR A 105 11.17 -3.89 5.80
C THR A 105 10.80 -4.23 4.36
N LEU A 106 11.65 -3.86 3.40
CA LEU A 106 11.51 -4.24 2.00
C LEU A 106 12.21 -5.58 1.76
N VAL A 107 11.49 -6.53 1.16
CA VAL A 107 12.05 -7.82 0.76
C VAL A 107 12.34 -7.80 -0.73
N ILE A 108 13.61 -8.02 -1.08
CA ILE A 108 14.11 -7.99 -2.46
C ILE A 108 14.58 -9.38 -2.84
N ARG A 109 14.14 -9.87 -4.01
CA ARG A 109 14.71 -11.05 -4.66
C ARG A 109 15.94 -10.64 -5.45
N VAL A 110 17.02 -11.41 -5.31
CA VAL A 110 18.31 -11.11 -5.89
C VAL A 110 18.87 -12.33 -6.60
N SER A 111 19.43 -12.12 -7.78
CA SER A 111 20.17 -13.17 -8.48
C SER A 111 21.48 -13.44 -7.75
N GLY A 112 21.80 -14.72 -7.51
CA GLY A 112 22.93 -15.15 -6.66
C GLY A 112 24.26 -14.40 -6.89
N PRO A 113 24.72 -14.19 -8.13
CA PRO A 113 26.00 -13.53 -8.41
C PRO A 113 26.09 -12.06 -7.98
N VAL A 114 24.95 -11.35 -7.88
CA VAL A 114 24.90 -9.89 -7.63
C VAL A 114 24.57 -9.58 -6.16
N ALA A 115 24.35 -10.60 -5.34
CA ALA A 115 23.96 -10.44 -3.93
C ALA A 115 24.97 -9.61 -3.11
N ILE A 116 26.27 -9.86 -3.29
CA ILE A 116 27.31 -9.15 -2.53
C ILE A 116 27.35 -7.67 -2.93
N GLU A 117 27.28 -7.35 -4.22
CA GLU A 117 27.23 -5.97 -4.67
C GLU A 117 26.01 -5.23 -4.09
N LEU A 118 24.84 -5.89 -4.13
CA LEU A 118 23.63 -5.32 -3.57
C LEU A 118 23.79 -5.03 -2.08
N GLN A 119 24.40 -5.95 -1.32
CA GLN A 119 24.59 -5.80 0.12
C GLN A 119 25.37 -4.52 0.48
N HIS A 120 26.40 -4.18 -0.29
CA HIS A 120 27.18 -2.96 -0.09
C HIS A 120 26.40 -1.70 -0.51
N ARG A 121 25.52 -1.81 -1.50
CA ARG A 121 24.66 -0.72 -1.99
C ARG A 121 23.34 -0.60 -1.22
N MET A 122 23.02 -1.50 -0.29
CA MET A 122 21.77 -1.48 0.48
C MET A 122 21.46 -0.12 1.13
N PRO A 123 22.41 0.56 1.82
CA PRO A 123 22.11 1.86 2.42
C PRO A 123 21.71 2.91 1.38
N GLN A 124 22.42 2.94 0.24
CA GLN A 124 22.11 3.85 -0.86
C GLN A 124 20.74 3.58 -1.47
N ILE A 125 20.33 2.31 -1.57
CA ILE A 125 19.01 1.93 -2.08
C ILE A 125 17.91 2.36 -1.10
N ILE A 126 18.13 2.20 0.22
CA ILE A 126 17.20 2.70 1.23
C ILE A 126 17.01 4.20 1.09
N ASP A 127 18.11 4.95 0.94
CA ASP A 127 18.07 6.39 0.77
C ASP A 127 17.31 6.78 -0.51
N ARG A 128 17.63 6.15 -1.65
CA ARG A 128 16.92 6.41 -2.92
C ARG A 128 15.44 6.11 -2.83
N VAL A 129 15.05 5.01 -2.20
CA VAL A 129 13.63 4.67 -1.96
C VAL A 129 12.98 5.78 -1.11
N ASN A 130 13.58 6.15 0.02
CA ASN A 130 13.01 7.16 0.90
C ASN A 130 12.95 8.56 0.24
N THR A 131 13.93 8.90 -0.61
CA THR A 131 13.92 10.13 -1.41
C THR A 131 12.80 10.10 -2.45
N TYR A 132 12.59 8.98 -3.15
CA TYR A 132 11.50 8.84 -4.12
C TYR A 132 10.12 9.05 -3.49
N PHE A 133 9.91 8.46 -2.31
CA PHE A 133 8.63 8.59 -1.61
C PHE A 133 8.50 9.89 -0.80
N GLY A 134 9.59 10.59 -0.51
CA GLY A 134 9.60 11.83 0.28
C GLY A 134 9.35 11.64 1.78
N TYR A 135 9.38 10.41 2.27
CA TYR A 135 9.27 10.06 3.70
C TYR A 135 10.05 8.77 3.99
N ARG A 136 10.29 8.48 5.28
CA ARG A 136 11.00 7.27 5.72
C ARG A 136 10.12 6.01 5.57
N ALA A 137 9.99 5.52 4.35
CA ALA A 137 9.16 4.36 4.01
C ALA A 137 9.87 3.04 4.33
N VAL A 138 11.18 2.95 4.09
CA VAL A 138 11.98 1.74 4.32
C VAL A 138 13.07 2.04 5.34
N GLU A 139 13.21 1.14 6.30
CA GLU A 139 14.28 1.15 7.30
C GLU A 139 15.26 0.01 7.09
N ARG A 140 14.77 -1.14 6.62
CA ARG A 140 15.58 -2.34 6.42
C ARG A 140 15.27 -3.01 5.10
N ILE A 141 16.30 -3.58 4.49
CA ILE A 141 16.16 -4.45 3.32
C ILE A 141 16.49 -5.88 3.76
N LYS A 142 15.65 -6.84 3.35
CA LYS A 142 15.92 -8.27 3.48
C LYS A 142 16.07 -8.87 2.09
N MET A 143 17.16 -9.58 1.87
CA MET A 143 17.43 -10.23 0.60
C MET A 143 16.89 -11.67 0.61
N MET A 144 16.38 -12.11 -0.53
CA MET A 144 16.03 -13.49 -0.81
C MET A 144 16.71 -13.90 -2.11
N GLN A 145 17.57 -14.92 -2.09
CA GLN A 145 18.15 -15.43 -3.32
C GLN A 145 17.10 -16.24 -4.08
N GLY A 146 17.05 -16.05 -5.40
CA GLY A 146 16.15 -16.80 -6.26
C GLY A 146 16.20 -16.29 -7.69
N ASP A 147 15.67 -17.09 -8.61
CA ASP A 147 15.60 -16.71 -10.02
C ASP A 147 14.69 -15.49 -10.23
N ILE A 148 15.15 -14.59 -11.09
CA ILE A 148 14.48 -13.36 -11.48
C ILE A 148 14.03 -13.54 -12.93
N SER A 149 13.20 -14.56 -13.14
CA SER A 149 12.42 -14.64 -14.35
C SER A 149 11.33 -13.58 -14.28
N ARG A 150 11.54 -12.46 -14.96
CA ARG A 150 10.48 -11.47 -15.17
C ARG A 150 9.54 -12.10 -16.18
N PRO A 151 8.25 -12.33 -15.86
CA PRO A 151 7.30 -12.74 -16.88
C PRO A 151 7.34 -11.67 -17.96
N GLU A 152 7.67 -12.07 -19.18
CA GLU A 152 7.66 -11.18 -20.33
C GLU A 152 6.27 -10.54 -20.34
N ARG A 153 6.21 -9.20 -20.30
CA ARG A 153 4.94 -8.49 -20.37
C ARG A 153 4.40 -8.78 -21.76
N THR A 154 3.53 -9.78 -21.85
CA THR A 154 2.74 -10.02 -23.05
C THR A 154 1.83 -8.81 -23.17
N VAL A 155 2.26 -7.82 -23.96
CA VAL A 155 1.37 -6.78 -24.43
C VAL A 155 0.30 -7.53 -25.21
N HIS A 156 -0.90 -7.62 -24.63
CA HIS A 156 -2.05 -8.13 -25.33
C HIS A 156 -2.34 -7.15 -26.45
N THR A 157 -1.70 -7.39 -27.59
CA THR A 157 -2.05 -6.73 -28.83
C THR A 157 -3.48 -7.19 -29.12
N PRO A 158 -4.44 -6.27 -29.31
CA PRO A 158 -5.80 -6.66 -29.61
C PRO A 158 -5.76 -7.58 -30.83
N THR A 159 -6.21 -8.83 -30.67
CA THR A 159 -6.27 -9.78 -31.77
C THR A 159 -7.15 -9.18 -32.84
N SER A 160 -6.61 -8.98 -34.04
CA SER A 160 -7.40 -8.57 -35.20
C SER A 160 -8.48 -9.63 -35.42
N VAL A 161 -9.73 -9.29 -35.11
CA VAL A 161 -10.87 -10.16 -35.39
C VAL A 161 -11.04 -10.18 -36.91
N PRO A 162 -10.98 -11.34 -37.58
CA PRO A 162 -11.18 -11.41 -39.03
C PRO A 162 -12.60 -10.94 -39.36
N GLU A 163 -12.79 -10.19 -40.44
CA GLU A 163 -14.14 -9.84 -40.91
C GLU A 163 -14.90 -11.11 -41.31
N GLY A 164 -16.12 -11.29 -40.77
CA GLY A 164 -16.99 -12.40 -41.11
C GLY A 164 -18.09 -11.99 -42.10
N ASN A 165 -18.63 -12.98 -42.81
CA ASN A 165 -19.82 -12.77 -43.63
C ASN A 165 -21.04 -12.52 -42.74
N ILE A 166 -21.79 -11.46 -43.06
CA ILE A 166 -23.01 -11.11 -42.34
C ILE A 166 -24.09 -12.17 -42.65
N ALA A 167 -24.93 -12.50 -41.67
CA ALA A 167 -26.06 -13.38 -41.92
C ALA A 167 -27.04 -12.74 -42.91
N ARG A 168 -27.53 -13.49 -43.90
CA ARG A 168 -28.49 -13.00 -44.92
C ARG A 168 -29.69 -12.25 -44.33
N ALA A 169 -30.21 -12.71 -43.19
CA ALA A 169 -31.31 -12.04 -42.50
C ALA A 169 -30.95 -10.62 -42.01
N SER A 170 -29.71 -10.42 -41.55
CA SER A 170 -29.21 -9.10 -41.13
C SER A 170 -28.93 -8.20 -42.34
N GLU A 171 -28.42 -8.75 -43.45
CA GLU A 171 -28.22 -8.00 -44.71
C GLU A 171 -29.54 -7.44 -45.26
N ILE A 172 -30.61 -8.25 -45.24
CA ILE A 172 -31.95 -7.82 -45.68
C ILE A 172 -32.49 -6.67 -44.82
N ASN A 173 -32.22 -6.67 -43.51
CA ASN A 173 -32.67 -5.60 -42.62
C ASN A 173 -31.83 -4.33 -42.79
N ILE A 174 -30.51 -4.45 -43.03
CA ILE A 174 -29.61 -3.32 -43.29
C ILE A 174 -29.94 -2.66 -44.64
N ALA A 175 -30.38 -3.43 -45.63
CA ALA A 175 -30.78 -2.92 -46.94
C ALA A 175 -32.06 -2.05 -46.90
N LYS A 176 -32.91 -2.19 -45.87
CA LYS A 176 -34.14 -1.40 -45.67
C LYS A 176 -33.90 -0.02 -45.06
N ILE A 177 -32.66 0.30 -44.69
CA ILE A 177 -32.30 1.57 -44.05
C ILE A 177 -32.08 2.62 -45.15
N GLU A 178 -32.84 3.73 -45.08
CA GLU A 178 -32.79 4.82 -46.06
C GLU A 178 -31.50 5.65 -45.96
N ASP A 179 -30.94 5.81 -44.76
CA ASP A 179 -29.70 6.57 -44.55
C ASP A 179 -28.46 5.77 -45.03
N PRO A 180 -27.75 6.24 -46.07
CA PRO A 180 -26.59 5.56 -46.62
C PRO A 180 -25.40 5.50 -45.65
N HIS A 181 -25.23 6.51 -44.78
CA HIS A 181 -24.12 6.55 -43.83
C HIS A 181 -24.34 5.54 -42.70
N LEU A 182 -25.55 5.51 -42.14
CA LEU A 182 -25.93 4.53 -41.12
C LEU A 182 -25.80 3.09 -41.64
N ARG A 183 -26.19 2.85 -42.89
CA ARG A 183 -26.07 1.54 -43.55
C ARG A 183 -24.62 1.07 -43.63
N GLU A 184 -23.69 1.96 -43.96
CA GLU A 184 -22.26 1.64 -44.03
C GLU A 184 -21.70 1.28 -42.64
N VAL A 185 -22.03 2.08 -41.62
CA VAL A 185 -21.57 1.85 -40.23
C VAL A 185 -22.09 0.52 -39.70
N LEU A 186 -23.36 0.20 -39.94
CA LEU A 186 -23.97 -1.07 -39.51
C LEU A 186 -23.43 -2.28 -40.28
N THR A 187 -23.11 -2.12 -41.56
CA THR A 187 -22.44 -3.17 -42.34
C THR A 187 -21.06 -3.46 -41.78
N ARG A 188 -20.26 -2.42 -41.51
CA ARG A 188 -18.92 -2.56 -40.89
C ARG A 188 -19.01 -3.24 -39.53
N LEU A 189 -19.95 -2.82 -38.67
CA LEU A 189 -20.17 -3.45 -37.37
C LEU A 189 -20.61 -4.92 -37.51
N GLY A 190 -21.52 -5.21 -38.43
CA GLY A 190 -22.01 -6.56 -38.71
C GLY A 190 -20.89 -7.52 -39.10
N ARG A 191 -19.93 -7.08 -39.94
CA ARG A 191 -18.75 -7.87 -40.33
C ARG A 191 -17.83 -8.17 -39.15
N HIS A 192 -17.59 -7.19 -38.28
CA HIS A 192 -16.77 -7.40 -37.07
C HIS A 192 -17.44 -8.33 -36.05
N ILE A 193 -18.76 -8.23 -35.85
CA ILE A 193 -19.50 -9.12 -34.94
C ILE A 193 -19.59 -10.54 -35.51
N ALA A 194 -19.84 -10.69 -36.81
CA ALA A 194 -19.85 -12.01 -37.47
C ALA A 194 -18.48 -12.67 -37.40
N GLY A 195 -17.41 -11.88 -37.57
CA GLY A 195 -16.03 -12.30 -37.36
C GLY A 195 -15.72 -12.76 -35.95
N ALA A 196 -16.21 -12.02 -34.94
CA ALA A 196 -16.02 -12.34 -33.52
C ALA A 196 -16.82 -13.58 -33.09
N THR A 197 -18.01 -13.76 -33.65
CA THR A 197 -18.96 -14.82 -33.29
C THR A 197 -18.73 -16.10 -34.07
N GLY A 198 -18.10 -16.05 -35.26
CA GLY A 198 -17.71 -17.22 -36.05
C GLY A 198 -16.79 -18.22 -35.33
N GLY A 199 -16.17 -17.82 -34.20
CA GLY A 199 -15.44 -18.71 -33.28
C GLY A 199 -16.32 -19.45 -32.26
N LEU A 200 -17.57 -19.04 -32.07
CA LEU A 200 -18.55 -19.66 -31.18
C LEU A 200 -19.64 -20.33 -32.03
N ARG A 201 -19.35 -21.56 -32.49
CA ARG A 201 -20.39 -22.44 -33.04
C ARG A 201 -21.52 -22.59 -32.00
N PRO A 202 -22.79 -22.32 -32.36
CA PRO A 202 -23.91 -22.68 -31.49
C PRO A 202 -23.92 -24.20 -31.34
N LYS A 203 -24.01 -24.69 -30.10
CA LYS A 203 -24.32 -26.10 -29.84
C LYS A 203 -25.76 -26.32 -30.31
N ASP A 204 -25.91 -26.95 -31.47
CA ASP A 204 -27.18 -27.55 -31.87
C ASP A 204 -27.67 -28.47 -30.75
N GLY A 205 -28.84 -28.15 -30.20
CA GLY A 205 -29.57 -29.01 -29.30
C GLY A 205 -29.96 -30.28 -30.04
N LYS A 206 -29.41 -31.42 -29.62
CA LYS A 206 -29.92 -32.73 -30.01
C LYS A 206 -31.30 -32.93 -29.41
N LYS A 207 -32.19 -33.44 -30.27
CA LYS A 207 -33.53 -33.96 -30.03
C LYS A 207 -33.65 -34.80 -28.77
#